data_AF-A0A8K0KAD8-F1
#
_entry.id   AF-A0A8K0KAD8-F1
#
_cell.length_a   1.000
_cell.length_b   1.000
_cell.length_c   1.000
_cell.angle_alpha   90.00
_cell.angle_beta   90.00
_cell.angle_gamma   90.00
#
_symmetry.space_group_name_H-M   'P 1'
#
loop_
_entity.id
_entity.type
_entity.pdbx_description
1 polymer ?
#
loop_
_entity_poly.entity_id
_entity_poly.type
_entity_poly.pdbx_seq_one_letter_code
_entity_poly.pdbx_strand_id
1 'polypeptide(L)'
;MVDKLRQKSPLNRSNHFILFISNIRYIFRRTTITHFTIENNVRVTLIPECGIPYVGHRIVGGSETKINKYGWMAMLLHNNNFYCGGALISRNFVLTAAHCVNGISLNRMGVRLLEHDRSTSSESSPITVGVAEVIMHKNYKSSTFNNDIALVRLKREMDIDGAL
;
A
#
# COMPACT_ATOMS: atom_id res chain seq x y z
N MET A 1 1.77 9.07 -10.99
CA MET A 1 0.33 8.76 -10.78
C MET A 1 -0.04 9.12 -9.35
N VAL A 2 -0.41 10.37 -9.09
CA VAL A 2 -1.17 10.76 -7.89
C VAL A 2 -2.01 11.98 -8.28
N ASP A 3 -3.28 11.76 -8.59
CA ASP A 3 -4.23 12.86 -8.84
C ASP A 3 -5.27 12.92 -7.71
N LYS A 4 -5.33 14.11 -7.10
CA LYS A 4 -6.37 14.72 -6.26
C LYS A 4 -7.08 13.86 -5.21
N LEU A 5 -6.51 13.83 -4.00
CA LEU A 5 -7.29 13.68 -2.76
C LEU A 5 -7.37 15.01 -2.01
N ARG A 6 -8.61 15.50 -1.88
CA ARG A 6 -9.00 16.76 -1.22
C ARG A 6 -8.91 16.57 0.30
N GLN A 7 -8.18 17.43 1.00
CA GLN A 7 -8.31 17.58 2.45
C GLN A 7 -8.39 19.06 2.82
N LYS A 8 -9.37 19.36 3.70
CA LYS A 8 -9.60 20.65 4.34
C LYS A 8 -8.50 20.93 5.38
N SER A 9 -8.35 22.23 5.67
CA SER A 9 -7.36 22.91 6.52
C SER A 9 -7.12 22.31 7.92
N PRO A 10 -5.98 22.65 8.56
CA PRO A 10 -5.54 22.02 9.80
C PRO A 10 -6.22 22.68 11.00
N LEU A 11 -6.72 21.86 11.93
CA LEU A 11 -7.03 22.30 13.28
C LEU A 11 -6.03 21.72 14.27
N ASN A 12 -5.69 22.59 15.19
CA ASN A 12 -4.54 22.66 16.08
C ASN A 12 -4.30 21.42 16.96
N ARG A 13 -3.04 21.25 17.37
CA ARG A 13 -2.51 20.19 18.22
C ARG A 13 -3.26 20.08 19.55
N SER A 14 -3.87 18.92 19.77
CA SER A 14 -4.00 18.27 21.07
C SER A 14 -4.03 16.77 20.80
N ASN A 15 -3.14 15.99 21.41
CA ASN A 15 -2.97 14.54 21.19
C ASN A 15 -4.13 13.70 21.79
N HIS A 16 -5.38 14.08 21.56
CA HIS A 16 -6.56 13.34 21.97
C HIS A 16 -7.61 13.45 20.87
N PHE A 17 -7.81 12.38 20.10
CA PHE A 17 -8.98 12.27 19.22
C PHE A 17 -10.15 11.75 20.05
N ILE A 18 -10.95 12.67 20.59
CA ILE A 18 -12.22 12.34 21.23
C ILE A 18 -13.28 12.30 20.11
N LEU A 19 -13.64 11.10 19.65
CA LEU A 19 -14.84 10.91 18.85
C LEU A 19 -16.01 10.60 19.79
N PHE A 20 -16.91 11.56 19.96
CA PHE A 20 -18.22 11.31 20.57
C PHE A 20 -19.10 10.56 19.57
N ILE A 21 -19.10 9.23 19.65
CA ILE A 21 -20.26 8.45 19.21
C ILE A 21 -20.99 8.05 20.50
N SER A 22 -22.21 8.55 20.65
CA SER A 22 -23.19 8.27 21.71
C SER A 22 -22.73 7.33 22.84
N ASN A 23 -22.52 7.90 24.03
CA ASN A 23 -22.52 7.25 25.35
C ASN A 23 -21.56 6.07 25.64
N ILE A 24 -20.43 5.93 24.94
CA ILE A 24 -19.39 4.99 25.37
C ILE A 24 -18.03 5.68 25.50
N ARG A 25 -17.52 5.76 26.74
CA ARG A 25 -16.12 6.13 27.01
C ARG A 25 -15.22 4.98 26.59
N TYR A 26 -14.75 4.96 25.34
CA TYR A 26 -13.67 4.05 24.95
C TYR A 26 -12.33 4.63 25.45
N ILE A 27 -11.77 4.01 26.49
CA ILE A 27 -10.35 4.16 26.80
C ILE A 27 -9.61 3.38 25.70
N PHE A 28 -9.10 4.09 24.69
CA PHE A 28 -8.23 3.52 23.67
C PHE A 28 -6.89 3.16 24.33
N ARG A 29 -6.76 1.95 24.86
CA ARG A 29 -5.44 1.41 25.21
C ARG A 29 -4.68 1.22 23.89
N ARG A 30 -3.40 1.63 23.85
CA ARG A 30 -2.48 1.36 22.73
C ARG A 30 -2.35 -0.15 22.53
N THR A 31 -3.23 -0.75 21.75
CA THR A 31 -2.98 -2.07 21.17
C THR A 31 -2.45 -1.82 19.78
N THR A 32 -1.14 -1.97 19.59
CA THR A 32 -0.54 -1.95 18.25
C THR A 32 -1.13 -3.14 17.50
N ILE A 33 -1.88 -2.90 16.44
CA ILE A 33 -2.34 -3.96 15.56
C ILE A 33 -1.09 -4.54 14.89
N THR A 34 -0.68 -5.74 15.30
CA THR A 34 0.48 -6.44 14.72
C THR A 34 0.08 -7.32 13.55
N HIS A 35 -1.21 -7.66 13.47
CA HIS A 35 -1.75 -8.47 12.40
C HIS A 35 -3.26 -8.23 12.27
N PHE A 36 -3.79 -8.53 11.10
CA PHE A 36 -5.22 -8.68 10.87
C PHE A 36 -5.48 -9.95 10.09
N THR A 37 -6.71 -10.45 10.19
CA THR A 37 -7.16 -11.62 9.44
C THR A 37 -8.18 -11.16 8.42
N ILE A 38 -8.02 -11.59 7.17
CA ILE A 38 -8.98 -11.34 6.10
C ILE A 38 -9.90 -12.54 5.90
N GLU A 39 -10.87 -12.38 5.01
CA GLU A 39 -11.74 -13.45 4.57
C GLU A 39 -10.90 -14.64 4.06
N ASN A 40 -11.28 -15.87 4.42
CA ASN A 40 -10.50 -17.11 4.27
C ASN A 40 -9.39 -17.35 5.31
N ASN A 41 -9.44 -16.69 6.48
CA ASN A 41 -8.49 -16.90 7.58
C ASN A 41 -7.02 -16.60 7.23
N VAL A 42 -6.78 -15.82 6.17
CA VAL A 42 -5.42 -15.39 5.82
C VAL A 42 -4.97 -14.33 6.83
N ARG A 43 -3.87 -14.61 7.52
CA ARG A 43 -3.27 -13.71 8.51
C ARG A 43 -2.22 -12.82 7.85
N VAL A 44 -2.41 -11.51 7.93
CA VAL A 44 -1.46 -10.51 7.46
C VAL A 44 -0.76 -9.90 8.67
N THR A 45 0.54 -10.11 8.79
CA THR A 45 1.37 -9.50 9.84
C THR A 45 1.88 -8.16 9.35
N LEU A 46 1.56 -7.07 10.05
CA LEU A 46 1.97 -5.73 9.66
C LEU A 46 3.44 -5.47 9.96
N ILE A 47 4.06 -4.57 9.18
CA ILE A 47 5.41 -4.08 9.46
C ILE A 47 5.37 -3.24 10.75
N PRO A 48 6.22 -3.53 11.76
CA PRO A 48 6.18 -2.85 13.05
C PRO A 48 6.50 -1.35 12.95
N GLU A 49 7.34 -0.96 12.00
CA GLU A 49 7.64 0.42 11.64
C GLU A 49 7.10 0.68 10.22
N CYS A 50 5.94 1.32 10.14
CA CYS A 50 5.25 1.59 8.86
C CYS A 50 4.90 3.07 8.73
N GLY A 51 4.82 3.56 7.49
CA GLY A 51 4.31 4.91 7.21
C GLY A 51 5.21 6.04 7.68
N ILE A 52 6.52 5.80 7.80
CA ILE A 52 7.53 6.81 8.13
C ILE A 52 8.10 7.34 6.81
N PRO A 53 7.65 8.49 6.28
CA PRO A 53 8.33 9.10 5.15
C PRO A 53 9.61 9.78 5.63
N TYR A 54 10.65 9.76 4.81
CA TYR A 54 11.73 10.74 4.96
C TYR A 54 11.13 12.15 4.76
N VAL A 55 11.10 12.94 5.82
CA VAL A 55 10.24 14.13 6.02
C VAL A 55 10.28 15.11 4.83
N GLY A 56 9.11 15.64 4.41
CA GLY A 56 9.02 16.75 3.45
C GLY A 56 7.59 17.26 3.24
N HIS A 57 7.46 18.55 2.90
CA HIS A 57 6.19 19.29 2.80
C HIS A 57 5.22 18.80 1.71
N ARG A 58 3.93 19.13 1.91
CA ARG A 58 2.77 18.69 1.12
C ARG A 58 2.78 19.29 -0.30
N ILE A 59 2.45 18.45 -1.28
CA ILE A 59 2.54 18.73 -2.72
C ILE A 59 1.24 19.34 -3.28
N VAL A 60 1.35 20.44 -4.02
CA VAL A 60 0.42 20.90 -5.06
C VAL A 60 1.28 21.16 -6.31
N GLY A 61 1.02 20.48 -7.43
CA GLY A 61 1.90 20.56 -8.63
C GLY A 61 3.19 19.75 -8.51
N GLY A 62 3.06 18.44 -8.23
CA GLY A 62 4.14 17.47 -7.98
C GLY A 62 5.53 17.76 -8.53
N SER A 63 6.53 17.65 -7.64
CA SER A 63 7.93 17.50 -8.02
C SER A 63 8.35 16.04 -7.86
N GLU A 64 9.44 15.67 -8.52
CA GLU A 64 10.14 14.40 -8.28
C GLU A 64 10.42 14.21 -6.78
N THR A 65 10.30 12.97 -6.31
CA THR A 65 10.60 12.62 -4.91
C THR A 65 12.09 12.29 -4.75
N LYS A 66 12.58 12.13 -3.52
CA LYS A 66 13.89 11.49 -3.33
C LYS A 66 13.74 9.97 -3.54
N ILE A 67 14.83 9.34 -4.00
CA ILE A 67 14.98 7.88 -4.03
C ILE A 67 14.58 7.31 -2.66
N ASN A 68 13.75 6.26 -2.68
CA ASN A 68 13.25 5.54 -1.49
C ASN A 68 12.48 6.36 -0.44
N LYS A 69 12.10 7.62 -0.69
CA LYS A 69 11.32 8.44 0.27
C LYS A 69 10.00 7.77 0.71
N TYR A 70 9.42 6.97 -0.18
CA TYR A 70 8.18 6.23 0.01
C TYR A 70 8.43 4.75 -0.29
N GLY A 71 9.21 4.07 0.54
CA GLY A 71 9.63 2.68 0.28
C GLY A 71 8.48 1.65 0.20
N TRP A 72 7.28 2.01 0.66
CA TRP A 72 6.08 1.18 0.47
C TRP A 72 5.50 1.23 -0.94
N MET A 73 5.93 2.15 -1.81
CA MET A 73 5.38 2.25 -3.16
C MET A 73 5.65 0.98 -3.96
N ALA A 74 4.58 0.35 -4.43
CA ALA A 74 4.63 -0.87 -5.22
C ALA A 74 4.14 -0.60 -6.65
N MET A 75 4.87 -1.13 -7.61
CA MET A 75 4.60 -1.04 -9.02
C MET A 75 4.08 -2.39 -9.50
N LEU A 76 2.82 -2.46 -9.94
CA LEU A 76 2.23 -3.69 -10.49
C LEU A 76 2.58 -3.80 -11.97
N LEU A 77 3.03 -5.00 -12.34
CA LEU A 77 3.50 -5.34 -13.67
C LEU A 77 2.61 -6.41 -14.31
N HIS A 78 2.27 -6.22 -15.59
CA HIS A 78 1.64 -7.21 -16.45
C HIS A 78 2.60 -7.52 -17.61
N ASN A 79 3.12 -8.75 -17.66
CA ASN A 79 4.17 -9.15 -18.61
C ASN A 79 5.37 -8.17 -18.57
N ASN A 80 5.83 -7.86 -17.36
CA ASN A 80 6.89 -6.88 -17.06
C ASN A 80 6.59 -5.41 -17.42
N ASN A 81 5.39 -5.08 -17.91
CA ASN A 81 4.99 -3.71 -18.18
C ASN A 81 4.21 -3.12 -17.00
N PHE A 82 4.55 -1.88 -16.63
CA PHE A 82 3.77 -1.10 -15.66
C PHE A 82 2.31 -0.99 -16.07
N TYR A 83 1.39 -1.14 -15.11
CA TYR A 83 -0.01 -0.80 -15.38
C TYR A 83 -0.78 -0.26 -14.16
N CYS A 84 -0.41 -0.62 -12.93
CA CYS A 84 -1.08 -0.15 -11.71
C CYS A 84 -0.10 0.12 -10.57
N GLY A 85 -0.56 0.84 -9.55
CA GLY A 85 0.16 1.05 -8.30
C GLY A 85 -0.37 0.20 -7.14
N GLY A 86 0.40 0.14 -6.07
CA GLY A 86 0.01 -0.47 -4.79
C GLY A 86 0.88 0.04 -3.65
N ALA A 87 0.61 -0.46 -2.44
CA ALA A 87 1.38 -0.17 -1.25
C ALA A 87 1.76 -1.46 -0.53
N LEU A 88 3.03 -1.66 -0.22
CA LEU A 88 3.48 -2.77 0.61
C LEU A 88 3.08 -2.53 2.07
N ILE A 89 2.30 -3.47 2.63
CA ILE A 89 1.73 -3.35 3.99
C ILE A 89 2.26 -4.41 4.97
N SER A 90 2.90 -5.45 4.45
CA SER A 90 3.68 -6.44 5.19
C SER A 90 4.92 -6.83 4.38
N ARG A 91 5.77 -7.70 4.93
CA ARG A 91 6.90 -8.28 4.18
C ARG A 91 6.47 -9.03 2.91
N ASN A 92 5.21 -9.42 2.75
CA ASN A 92 4.76 -10.20 1.59
C ASN A 92 3.36 -9.85 1.08
N PHE A 93 2.72 -8.78 1.55
CA PHE A 93 1.42 -8.33 1.07
C PHE A 93 1.50 -6.91 0.55
N VAL A 94 1.01 -6.74 -0.68
CA VAL A 94 0.76 -5.44 -1.30
C VAL A 94 -0.75 -5.20 -1.32
N LEU A 95 -1.16 -4.04 -0.84
CA LEU A 95 -2.49 -3.50 -0.97
C LEU A 95 -2.64 -2.78 -2.31
N THR A 96 -3.71 -3.05 -3.03
CA THR A 96 -4.04 -2.41 -4.31
C THR A 96 -5.56 -2.38 -4.51
N ALA A 97 -6.00 -1.91 -5.68
CA ALA A 97 -7.39 -1.91 -6.09
C ALA A 97 -7.77 -3.27 -6.71
N ALA A 98 -9.03 -3.70 -6.55
CA ALA A 98 -9.51 -4.94 -7.15
C ALA A 98 -9.54 -4.86 -8.68
N HIS A 99 -9.88 -3.70 -9.25
CA HIS A 99 -9.86 -3.49 -10.70
C HIS A 99 -8.46 -3.64 -11.30
N CYS A 100 -7.40 -3.41 -10.51
CA CYS A 100 -6.02 -3.60 -10.94
C CYS A 100 -5.64 -5.08 -11.05
N VAL A 101 -6.38 -6.01 -10.46
CA VAL A 101 -5.99 -7.43 -10.45
C VAL A 101 -7.04 -8.34 -11.07
N ASN A 102 -8.25 -7.83 -11.27
CA ASN A 102 -9.36 -8.56 -11.87
C ASN A 102 -9.01 -9.04 -13.29
N GLY A 103 -9.12 -10.35 -13.52
CA GLY A 103 -8.91 -10.97 -14.84
C GLY A 103 -7.45 -11.12 -15.28
N ILE A 104 -6.47 -10.83 -14.42
CA ILE A 104 -5.04 -10.99 -14.75
C ILE A 104 -4.52 -12.31 -14.18
N SER A 105 -3.92 -13.15 -15.03
CA SER A 105 -3.30 -14.41 -14.60
C SER A 105 -2.06 -14.18 -13.74
N LEU A 106 -1.89 -14.95 -12.66
CA LEU A 106 -0.78 -14.80 -11.71
C LEU A 106 0.61 -14.92 -12.35
N ASN A 107 0.77 -15.79 -13.35
CA ASN A 107 2.02 -15.97 -14.10
C ASN A 107 2.42 -14.75 -14.94
N ARG A 108 1.48 -13.84 -15.21
CA ARG A 108 1.70 -12.58 -15.91
C ARG A 108 1.87 -11.40 -14.96
N MET A 109 1.63 -11.60 -13.67
CA MET A 109 1.67 -10.55 -12.65
C MET A 109 3.02 -10.51 -11.94
N GLY A 110 3.58 -9.31 -11.82
CA GLY A 110 4.76 -9.03 -11.02
C GLY A 110 4.55 -7.80 -10.15
N VAL A 111 5.30 -7.71 -9.06
CA VAL A 111 5.38 -6.52 -8.22
C VAL A 111 6.83 -6.07 -8.20
N ARG A 112 7.08 -4.81 -8.53
CA ARG A 112 8.36 -4.15 -8.37
C ARG A 112 8.31 -3.15 -7.21
N LEU A 113 9.29 -3.25 -6.31
CA LEU A 113 9.49 -2.38 -5.16
C LEU A 113 10.80 -1.60 -5.32
N LEU A 114 10.94 -0.50 -4.58
CA LEU A 114 12.13 0.36 -4.57
C LEU A 114 12.48 0.96 -5.95
N GLU A 115 11.49 1.03 -6.84
CA GLU A 115 11.60 1.74 -8.12
C GLU A 115 11.41 3.25 -7.90
N HIS A 116 12.24 4.06 -8.54
CA HIS A 116 12.19 5.52 -8.41
C HIS A 116 11.98 6.20 -9.76
N ASP A 117 12.92 6.04 -10.69
CA ASP A 117 12.83 6.44 -12.09
C ASP A 117 12.78 5.21 -13.00
N ARG A 118 11.71 5.11 -13.78
CA ARG A 118 11.47 4.02 -14.73
C ARG A 118 12.30 4.13 -16.01
N SER A 119 12.97 5.25 -16.22
CA SER A 119 13.78 5.54 -17.42
C SER A 119 15.22 5.01 -17.30
N THR A 120 15.66 4.71 -16.08
CA THR A 120 17.02 4.26 -15.76
C THR A 120 16.97 3.11 -14.75
N SER A 121 18.06 2.34 -14.68
CA SER A 121 18.21 1.25 -13.71
C SER A 121 19.40 1.44 -12.75
N SER A 122 20.09 2.59 -12.83
CA SER A 122 21.35 2.82 -12.10
C SER A 122 21.20 3.58 -10.78
N GLU A 123 20.11 4.30 -10.58
CA GLU A 123 19.91 5.17 -9.41
C GLU A 123 19.29 4.47 -8.19
N SER A 124 18.59 3.37 -8.42
CA SER A 124 17.90 2.60 -7.39
C SER A 124 18.22 1.13 -7.54
N SER A 125 17.80 0.33 -6.54
CA SER A 125 17.95 -1.12 -6.57
C SER A 125 16.56 -1.76 -6.59
N PRO A 126 15.85 -1.69 -7.73
CA PRO A 126 14.48 -2.16 -7.81
C PRO A 126 14.43 -3.68 -7.69
N ILE A 127 13.49 -4.17 -6.89
CA ILE A 127 13.30 -5.60 -6.64
C ILE A 127 12.00 -6.03 -7.29
N THR A 128 12.07 -6.93 -8.26
CA THR A 128 10.88 -7.52 -8.88
C THR A 128 10.60 -8.91 -8.31
N VAL A 129 9.33 -9.16 -8.00
CA VAL A 129 8.85 -10.35 -7.30
C VAL A 129 7.58 -10.85 -7.97
N GLY A 130 7.49 -12.16 -8.19
CA GLY A 130 6.27 -12.78 -8.69
C GLY A 130 5.16 -12.81 -7.64
N VAL A 131 3.92 -12.95 -8.10
CA VAL A 131 2.74 -13.05 -7.24
C VAL A 131 2.40 -14.52 -6.95
N ALA A 132 2.13 -14.83 -5.69
CA ALA A 132 1.69 -16.13 -5.22
C ALA A 132 0.16 -16.24 -5.19
N GLU A 133 -0.52 -15.17 -4.80
CA GLU A 133 -1.97 -15.17 -4.59
C GLU A 133 -2.53 -13.76 -4.77
N VAL A 134 -3.76 -13.67 -5.26
CA VAL A 134 -4.54 -12.43 -5.31
C VAL A 134 -5.84 -12.67 -4.53
N ILE A 135 -6.13 -11.77 -3.60
CA ILE A 135 -7.28 -11.84 -2.73
C ILE A 135 -8.09 -10.56 -2.94
N MET A 136 -9.07 -10.63 -3.85
CA MET A 136 -10.00 -9.53 -4.08
C MET A 136 -11.08 -9.52 -3.01
N HIS A 137 -11.56 -8.33 -2.67
CA HIS A 137 -12.73 -8.22 -1.80
C HIS A 137 -13.93 -8.96 -2.42
N LYS A 138 -14.57 -9.88 -1.69
CA LYS A 138 -15.63 -10.77 -2.22
C LYS A 138 -16.81 -10.03 -2.86
N ASN A 139 -17.10 -8.83 -2.36
CA ASN A 139 -18.20 -7.98 -2.83
C ASN A 139 -17.76 -6.95 -3.89
N TYR A 140 -16.56 -7.11 -4.49
CA TYR A 140 -16.13 -6.24 -5.57
C TYR A 140 -17.10 -6.32 -6.75
N LYS A 141 -17.55 -5.16 -7.24
CA LYS A 141 -18.43 -5.04 -8.41
C LYS A 141 -17.72 -4.24 -9.51
N SER A 142 -17.35 -4.91 -10.59
CA SER A 142 -16.65 -4.27 -11.73
C SER A 142 -17.47 -3.18 -12.42
N SER A 143 -18.80 -3.25 -12.37
CA SER A 143 -19.69 -2.25 -12.97
C SER A 143 -19.77 -0.93 -12.20
N THR A 144 -19.56 -0.96 -10.88
CA THR A 144 -19.72 0.24 -10.02
C THR A 144 -18.45 0.60 -9.25
N PHE A 145 -17.40 -0.20 -9.33
CA PHE A 145 -16.18 -0.10 -8.51
C PHE A 145 -16.45 -0.12 -7.00
N ASN A 146 -17.59 -0.68 -6.56
CA ASN A 146 -17.85 -0.85 -5.14
C ASN A 146 -16.91 -1.94 -4.59
N ASN A 147 -16.34 -1.68 -3.41
CA ASN A 147 -15.36 -2.55 -2.75
C ASN A 147 -14.11 -2.82 -3.60
N ASP A 148 -13.60 -1.77 -4.26
CA ASP A 148 -12.42 -1.83 -5.12
C ASP A 148 -11.11 -1.90 -4.32
N ILE A 149 -10.90 -3.03 -3.66
CA ILE A 149 -9.73 -3.29 -2.82
C ILE A 149 -9.32 -4.75 -2.95
N ALA A 150 -8.01 -4.98 -3.04
CA ALA A 150 -7.43 -6.31 -3.13
C ALA A 150 -6.06 -6.38 -2.45
N LEU A 151 -5.70 -7.59 -2.05
CA LEU A 151 -4.37 -7.93 -1.56
C LEU A 151 -3.65 -8.82 -2.57
N VAL A 152 -2.37 -8.55 -2.76
CA VAL A 152 -1.46 -9.33 -3.60
C VAL A 152 -0.41 -9.94 -2.67
N ARG A 153 -0.39 -11.27 -2.56
CA ARG A 153 0.64 -11.99 -1.80
C ARG A 153 1.84 -12.26 -2.70
N LEU A 154 3.02 -11.87 -2.26
CA LEU A 154 4.28 -12.07 -2.95
C LEU A 154 4.79 -13.52 -2.77
N LYS A 155 5.52 -14.04 -3.77
CA LYS A 155 6.13 -15.40 -3.71
C LYS A 155 7.21 -15.55 -2.64
N ARG A 156 7.77 -14.45 -2.15
CA ARG A 156 8.77 -14.43 -1.08
C ARG A 156 8.58 -13.19 -0.23
N GLU A 157 9.04 -13.26 1.01
CA GLU A 157 9.11 -12.10 1.90
C GLU A 157 10.19 -11.13 1.44
N MET A 158 9.91 -9.84 1.64
CA MET A 158 10.77 -8.72 1.39
C MET A 158 11.46 -8.36 2.70
N ASP A 159 12.78 -8.37 2.66
CA ASP A 159 13.60 -7.72 3.66
C ASP A 159 13.89 -6.31 3.19
N ILE A 160 13.19 -5.34 3.79
CA ILE A 160 13.25 -3.93 3.44
C ILE A 160 13.47 -3.07 4.69
N ASP A 161 13.97 -3.68 5.77
CA ASP A 161 14.21 -3.01 7.04
C ASP A 161 15.26 -1.88 6.91
N GLY A 162 16.06 -1.89 5.83
CA GLY A 162 16.97 -0.79 5.45
C GLY A 162 16.48 0.12 4.32
N ALA A 163 15.27 -0.10 3.80
CA ALA A 163 14.70 0.63 2.65
C ALA A 163 13.37 1.34 2.95
N LEU A 164 12.76 1.08 4.11
CA LEU A 164 11.61 1.80 4.66
C LEU A 164 12.02 2.89 5.65
#